data_AF-A0AAE2JKV7-F1
#
_entry.id   AF-A0AAE2JKV7-F1
#
_cell.length_a   1.000
_cell.length_b   1.000
_cell.length_c   1.000
_cell.angle_alpha   90.00
_cell.angle_beta   90.00
_cell.angle_gamma   90.00
#
_symmetry.space_group_name_H-M   'P 1'
#
loop_
_entity.id
_entity.type
_entity.pdbx_description
1 polymer ?
#
loop_
_entity_poly.entity_id
_entity_poly.type
_entity_poly.pdbx_seq_one_letter_code
_entity_poly.pdbx_strand_id
1 'polypeptide(L)'
;MKNNTQLILALAASLICYSTYIVLIGKPFSLQAFNLFLFPVILYFVFIRSRNVEQSPLKAVRVEGQILYVYKQVFNINDINKVVIDKTKRHGVFALPYNQVDGKTTEFIFNKDAFESLKSYLLQNIPNVKIIE
;
A
#
# COMPACT_ATOMS: atom_id res chain seq x y z
N MET A 1 -9.81 -2.59 2.49
CA MET A 1 -11.20 -2.85 2.02
C MET A 1 -11.78 -1.74 1.14
N LYS A 2 -11.62 -0.44 1.45
CA LYS A 2 -12.24 0.67 0.69
C LYS A 2 -11.92 0.71 -0.82
N ASN A 3 -10.69 0.36 -1.22
CA ASN A 3 -10.26 0.43 -2.63
C ASN A 3 -10.84 -0.66 -3.54
N ASN A 4 -11.17 -1.84 -2.99
CA ASN A 4 -11.68 -2.95 -3.80
C ASN A 4 -13.13 -2.67 -4.23
N THR A 5 -13.95 -2.08 -3.35
CA THR A 5 -15.31 -1.67 -3.67
C THR A 5 -15.34 -0.58 -4.74
N GLN A 6 -14.42 0.39 -4.67
CA GLN A 6 -14.30 1.44 -5.69
C GLN A 6 -13.89 0.89 -7.05
N LEU A 7 -12.98 -0.10 -7.09
CA LEU A 7 -12.60 -0.78 -8.33
C LEU A 7 -13.79 -1.52 -8.95
N ILE A 8 -14.54 -2.27 -8.15
CA ILE A 8 -15.73 -3.01 -8.62
C ILE A 8 -16.78 -2.04 -9.18
N LEU A 9 -17.04 -0.92 -8.49
CA LEU A 9 -17.97 0.10 -8.96
C LEU A 9 -17.50 0.75 -10.26
N ALA A 10 -16.21 1.06 -10.39
CA ALA A 10 -15.65 1.62 -11.61
C ALA A 10 -15.77 0.65 -12.80
N LEU A 11 -15.47 -0.64 -12.59
CA LEU A 11 -15.62 -1.67 -13.63
C LEU A 11 -17.09 -1.85 -14.05
N ALA A 12 -18.01 -1.87 -13.10
CA ALA A 12 -19.45 -1.97 -13.38
C ALA A 12 -19.94 -0.75 -14.18
N ALA A 13 -19.53 0.46 -13.80
CA ALA A 13 -19.88 1.69 -14.52
C ALA A 13 -19.33 1.68 -15.95
N SER A 14 -18.07 1.24 -16.15
CA SER A 14 -17.48 1.12 -17.48
C SER A 14 -18.20 0.11 -18.37
N LEU A 15 -18.65 -1.01 -17.81
CA LEU A 15 -19.45 -2.00 -18.54
C LEU A 15 -20.78 -1.40 -19.01
N ILE A 16 -21.48 -0.69 -18.12
CA ILE A 16 -22.75 -0.03 -18.45
C ILE A 16 -22.54 1.01 -19.56
N CYS A 17 -21.55 1.89 -19.43
CA CYS A 17 -21.25 2.90 -20.45
C CYS A 17 -20.90 2.31 -21.82
N TYR A 18 -20.12 1.22 -21.85
CA TYR A 18 -19.78 0.56 -23.11
C TYR A 18 -20.99 -0.12 -23.74
N SER A 19 -21.84 -0.75 -22.93
CA SER A 19 -23.06 -1.40 -23.41
C SER A 19 -24.05 -0.40 -24.02
N THR A 20 -24.28 0.76 -23.38
CA THR A 20 -25.14 1.81 -23.93
C THR A 20 -24.57 2.42 -25.20
N TYR A 21 -23.24 2.63 -25.26
CA TYR A 21 -22.56 3.11 -26.47
C TYR A 21 -22.74 2.17 -27.67
N ILE A 22 -22.62 0.85 -27.45
CA ILE A 22 -22.85 -0.14 -28.51
C ILE A 22 -24.29 -0.12 -29.01
N VAL A 23 -25.26 -0.06 -28.09
CA VAL A 23 -26.69 0.01 -28.43
C VAL A 23 -27.01 1.27 -29.24
N LEU A 24 -26.44 2.42 -28.88
CA LEU A 24 -26.61 3.68 -29.59
C LEU A 24 -26.07 3.66 -31.02
N ILE A 25 -24.97 2.96 -31.27
CA ILE A 25 -24.28 2.93 -32.57
C ILE A 25 -24.72 1.73 -33.42
N GLY A 26 -25.51 0.81 -32.86
CA GLY A 26 -26.00 -0.38 -33.56
C GLY A 26 -24.89 -1.34 -33.98
N LYS A 27 -23.73 -1.30 -33.33
CA LYS A 27 -22.61 -2.21 -33.61
C LYS A 27 -22.72 -3.49 -32.78
N PRO A 28 -22.10 -4.60 -33.22
CA PRO A 28 -21.98 -5.78 -32.38
C PRO A 28 -20.98 -5.54 -31.24
N PHE A 29 -21.18 -6.24 -30.12
CA PHE A 29 -20.24 -6.22 -29.01
C PHE A 29 -18.89 -6.81 -29.45
N SER A 30 -17.81 -6.10 -29.15
CA SER A 30 -16.44 -6.58 -29.41
C SER A 30 -15.62 -6.59 -28.13
N LEU A 31 -15.10 -7.77 -27.80
CA LEU A 31 -14.29 -7.99 -26.61
C LEU A 31 -12.95 -7.22 -26.69
N GLN A 32 -12.38 -7.06 -27.89
CA GLN A 32 -11.17 -6.25 -28.09
C GLN A 32 -11.42 -4.76 -27.83
N ALA A 33 -12.53 -4.22 -28.34
CA ALA A 33 -12.89 -2.82 -28.11
C ALA A 33 -13.26 -2.55 -26.64
N PHE A 34 -13.90 -3.52 -25.98
CA PHE A 34 -14.16 -3.44 -24.54
C PHE A 34 -12.86 -3.43 -23.71
N ASN A 35 -11.90 -4.29 -24.03
CA ASN A 35 -10.60 -4.30 -23.36
C ASN A 35 -9.85 -2.97 -23.52
N LEU A 36 -9.90 -2.37 -24.72
CA LEU A 36 -9.32 -1.05 -24.96
C LEU A 36 -10.01 0.03 -24.10
N PHE A 37 -11.34 -0.07 -23.94
CA PHE A 37 -12.13 0.84 -23.11
C PHE A 37 -11.81 0.70 -21.61
N LEU A 38 -11.53 -0.51 -21.14
CA LEU A 38 -11.16 -0.78 -19.74
C LEU A 38 -9.71 -0.43 -19.41
N PHE A 39 -8.82 -0.40 -20.40
CA PHE A 39 -7.40 -0.14 -20.23
C PHE A 39 -7.07 1.11 -19.39
N PRO A 40 -7.64 2.30 -19.63
CA PRO A 40 -7.37 3.49 -18.81
C PRO A 40 -7.83 3.33 -17.35
N VAL A 41 -8.94 2.62 -17.09
CA VAL A 41 -9.43 2.37 -15.73
C VAL A 41 -8.47 1.45 -14.98
N ILE A 42 -8.00 0.39 -15.63
CA ILE A 42 -7.02 -0.53 -15.06
C ILE A 42 -5.70 0.19 -14.78
N LEU A 43 -5.20 0.98 -15.73
CA LEU A 43 -3.98 1.78 -15.55
C LEU A 43 -4.12 2.75 -14.38
N TYR A 44 -5.24 3.48 -14.27
CA TYR A 44 -5.49 4.40 -13.17
C TYR A 44 -5.40 3.72 -11.81
N PHE A 45 -6.02 2.55 -11.66
CA PHE A 45 -5.98 1.80 -10.40
C PHE A 45 -4.59 1.22 -10.09
N VAL A 46 -3.85 0.75 -11.10
CA VAL A 46 -2.47 0.29 -10.93
C VAL A 46 -1.57 1.44 -10.47
N PHE A 47 -1.68 2.61 -11.12
CA PHE A 47 -0.87 3.78 -10.80
C PHE A 47 -1.18 4.38 -9.43
N ILE A 48 -2.46 4.49 -9.05
CA ILE A 48 -2.84 5.03 -7.73
C ILE A 48 -2.46 4.08 -6.61
N ARG A 49 -2.64 2.77 -6.81
CA ARG A 49 -2.25 1.78 -5.80
C ARG A 49 -0.75 1.82 -5.50
N SER A 50 0.06 2.20 -6.48
CA SER A 50 1.51 2.31 -6.34
C SER A 50 1.97 3.56 -5.56
N ARG A 51 1.10 4.51 -5.19
CA ARG A 51 1.53 5.84 -4.68
C ARG A 51 1.04 6.23 -3.29
N ASN A 52 0.68 5.28 -2.43
CA ASN A 52 0.47 5.62 -1.02
C ASN A 52 1.82 5.75 -0.31
N VAL A 53 2.49 6.88 -0.53
CA VAL A 53 3.65 7.30 0.25
C VAL A 53 3.13 7.95 1.52
N GLU A 54 3.40 7.34 2.66
CA GLU A 54 3.06 7.89 3.96
C GLU A 54 3.91 9.15 4.21
N GLN A 55 3.26 10.31 4.33
CA GLN A 55 3.97 11.56 4.58
C GLN A 55 4.49 11.67 6.02
N SER A 56 3.93 10.89 6.95
CA SER A 56 4.31 10.91 8.36
C SER A 56 4.47 9.47 8.89
N PRO A 57 5.65 8.85 8.76
CA PRO A 57 5.86 7.46 9.19
C PRO A 57 5.59 7.25 10.69
N LEU A 58 5.77 8.27 11.53
CA LEU A 58 5.44 8.22 12.97
C LEU A 58 3.93 8.19 13.27
N LYS A 59 3.08 8.53 12.29
CA LYS A 59 1.63 8.29 12.43
C LYS A 59 1.30 6.83 12.15
N ALA A 60 2.04 6.20 11.24
CA ALA A 60 1.87 4.80 10.86
C ALA A 60 2.51 3.86 11.89
N VAL A 61 3.62 4.25 12.52
CA VAL A 61 4.33 3.43 13.50
C VAL A 61 4.29 4.09 14.88
N ARG A 62 3.70 3.40 15.86
CA ARG A 62 3.64 3.87 17.24
C ARG A 62 4.04 2.75 18.19
N VAL A 63 4.90 3.08 19.14
CA VAL A 63 5.24 2.21 20.27
C VAL A 63 4.51 2.72 21.49
N GLU A 64 3.74 1.84 22.14
CA GLU A 64 3.11 2.10 23.43
C GLU A 64 3.49 0.95 24.38
N GLY A 65 4.40 1.21 25.31
CA GLY A 65 4.92 0.19 26.23
C GLY A 65 5.67 -0.92 25.49
N GLN A 66 5.15 -2.15 25.57
CA GLN A 66 5.73 -3.34 24.90
C GLN A 66 5.04 -3.67 23.56
N ILE A 67 4.20 -2.77 23.03
CA ILE A 67 3.42 -3.02 21.83
C ILE A 67 3.85 -2.05 20.72
N LEU A 68 4.14 -2.61 19.55
CA LEU A 68 4.35 -1.88 18.31
C LEU A 68 3.06 -1.93 17.48
N TYR A 69 2.51 -0.77 17.20
CA TYR A 69 1.44 -0.57 16.25
C TYR A 69 2.03 -0.16 14.90
N VAL A 70 1.66 -0.90 13.85
CA VAL A 70 1.92 -0.52 12.47
C VAL A 70 0.58 -0.41 11.74
N TYR A 71 0.14 0.80 11.47
CA TYR A 71 -1.21 1.15 11.05
C TYR A 71 -2.29 0.57 11.98
N LYS A 72 -2.89 -0.56 11.59
CA LYS A 72 -3.93 -1.27 12.35
C LYS A 72 -3.45 -2.60 12.91
N GLN A 73 -2.21 -2.99 12.58
CA GLN A 73 -1.62 -4.23 13.03
C GLN A 73 -0.88 -3.98 14.34
N VAL A 74 -0.92 -4.98 15.21
CA VAL A 74 -0.40 -4.93 16.56
C VAL A 74 0.62 -6.04 16.71
N PHE A 75 1.82 -5.69 17.18
CA PHE A 75 2.93 -6.61 17.37
C PHE A 75 3.48 -6.44 18.78
N ASN A 76 3.89 -7.54 19.41
CA ASN A 76 4.67 -7.46 20.64
C ASN A 76 6.11 -7.13 20.27
N ILE A 77 6.69 -6.13 20.91
CA ILE A 77 8.07 -5.67 20.68
C ILE A 77 9.08 -6.80 20.91
N ASN A 78 8.80 -7.70 21.86
CA ASN A 78 9.67 -8.85 22.15
C ASN A 78 9.73 -9.86 20.99
N ASP A 79 8.72 -9.87 20.11
CA ASP A 79 8.68 -10.76 18.95
C ASP A 79 9.35 -10.12 17.71
N ILE A 80 9.82 -8.88 17.82
CA ILE A 80 10.41 -8.12 16.71
C ILE A 80 11.93 -8.20 16.80
N ASN A 81 12.49 -9.15 16.03
CA ASN A 81 13.92 -9.38 16.01
C ASN A 81 14.66 -8.54 14.95
N LYS A 82 14.00 -8.24 13.82
CA LYS A 82 14.59 -7.44 12.73
C LYS A 82 13.57 -6.49 12.14
N VAL A 83 14.04 -5.29 11.87
CA VAL A 83 13.31 -4.25 11.16
C VAL A 83 14.16 -3.83 9.97
N VAL A 84 13.56 -3.77 8.79
CA VAL A 84 14.25 -3.27 7.59
C VAL A 84 13.81 -1.83 7.39
N ILE A 85 14.79 -0.92 7.30
CA ILE A 85 14.55 0.48 6.97
C ILE A 85 15.56 0.87 5.89
N ASP A 86 15.08 1.04 4.67
CA ASP A 86 15.91 1.40 3.51
C ASP A 86 15.48 2.76 2.94
N LYS A 87 16.41 3.46 2.28
CA LYS A 87 16.17 4.71 1.54
C LYS A 87 16.51 4.52 0.06
N THR A 88 15.49 4.67 -0.77
CA THR A 88 15.65 4.78 -2.22
C THR A 88 15.84 6.25 -2.63
N LYS A 89 16.18 6.51 -3.91
CA LYS A 89 16.31 7.89 -4.44
C LYS A 89 15.06 8.76 -4.23
N ARG A 90 13.88 8.17 -4.09
CA ARG A 90 12.59 8.89 -3.99
C ARG A 90 11.87 8.72 -2.66
N HIS A 91 11.99 7.58 -2.00
CA HIS A 91 11.20 7.24 -0.80
C HIS A 91 11.98 6.37 0.18
N GLY A 92 11.61 6.41 1.45
CA GLY A 92 12.00 5.42 2.44
C GLY A 92 11.06 4.20 2.42
N VAL A 93 11.57 3.05 2.82
CA VAL A 93 10.81 1.80 2.94
C VAL A 93 11.01 1.26 4.35
N PHE A 94 9.90 0.88 4.99
CA PHE A 94 9.91 0.16 6.26
C PHE A 94 9.30 -1.22 6.03
N ALA A 95 9.91 -2.27 6.59
CA ALA A 95 9.34 -3.61 6.56
C ALA A 95 9.68 -4.43 7.83
N LEU A 96 8.74 -5.31 8.20
CA LEU A 96 8.91 -6.33 9.24
C LEU A 96 8.97 -7.73 8.60
N PRO A 97 10.14 -8.18 8.13
CA PRO A 97 10.25 -9.38 7.29
C PRO A 97 9.80 -10.68 7.96
N TYR A 98 9.90 -10.76 9.30
CA TYR A 98 9.57 -11.97 10.06
C TYR A 98 8.22 -11.91 10.78
N ASN A 99 7.55 -10.76 10.79
CA ASN A 99 6.28 -10.56 11.49
C ASN A 99 5.17 -10.40 10.46
N GLN A 100 4.88 -11.49 9.76
CA GLN A 100 3.84 -11.53 8.73
C GLN A 100 2.45 -11.62 9.35
N VAL A 101 1.50 -10.88 8.77
CA VAL A 101 0.08 -10.97 9.10
C VAL A 101 -0.65 -11.49 7.86
N ASP A 102 -1.44 -12.55 8.01
CA ASP A 102 -2.16 -13.21 6.90
C ASP A 102 -1.24 -13.61 5.72
N GLY A 103 -0.02 -14.06 6.02
CA GLY A 103 0.98 -14.46 5.02
C GLY A 103 1.58 -13.29 4.22
N LYS A 104 1.35 -12.05 4.64
CA LYS A 104 1.93 -10.85 4.03
C LYS A 104 2.87 -10.14 4.99
N THR A 105 4.01 -9.71 4.45
CA THR A 105 4.96 -8.85 5.15
C THR A 105 4.33 -7.50 5.42
N THR A 106 4.44 -7.02 6.66
CA THR A 106 4.03 -5.68 7.04
C THR A 106 5.07 -4.69 6.54
N GLU A 107 4.73 -3.94 5.50
CA GLU A 107 5.60 -2.96 4.88
C GLU A 107 4.85 -1.69 4.50
N PHE A 108 5.56 -0.57 4.47
CA PHE A 108 5.04 0.67 3.91
C PHE A 108 6.16 1.57 3.38
N ILE A 109 5.76 2.43 2.45
CA ILE A 109 6.65 3.42 1.82
C ILE A 109 6.38 4.77 2.49
N PHE A 110 7.42 5.51 2.81
CA PHE A 110 7.32 6.81 3.49
C PHE A 110 8.23 7.87 2.86
N ASN A 111 8.03 9.14 3.22
CA ASN A 111 8.90 10.21 2.74
C ASN A 111 10.34 10.01 3.26
N LYS A 112 11.32 10.01 2.35
CA LYS A 112 12.75 9.84 2.66
C LYS A 112 13.25 10.81 3.74
N ASP A 113 12.67 12.01 3.81
CA ASP A 113 13.11 13.05 4.76
C ASP A 113 12.87 12.63 6.22
N ALA A 114 11.96 11.68 6.46
CA ALA A 114 11.65 11.15 7.78
C ALA A 114 12.45 9.89 8.15
N PHE A 115 13.43 9.48 7.34
CA PHE A 115 14.25 8.28 7.55
C PHE A 115 14.99 8.30 8.90
N GLU A 116 15.78 9.34 9.15
CA GLU A 116 16.57 9.44 10.38
C GLU A 116 15.70 9.54 11.63
N SER A 117 14.57 10.25 11.53
CA SER A 117 13.59 10.37 12.62
C SER A 117 12.94 9.03 12.95
N LEU A 118 12.54 8.25 11.94
CA LEU A 118 11.95 6.92 12.14
C LEU A 118 12.97 5.93 12.71
N LYS A 119 14.20 5.93 12.18
CA LYS A 119 15.30 5.10 12.66
C LYS A 119 15.60 5.38 14.14
N SER A 120 15.76 6.66 14.50
CA SER A 120 16.02 7.07 15.87
C SER A 120 14.88 6.68 16.81
N TYR A 121 13.63 6.87 16.37
CA TYR A 121 12.45 6.48 17.14
C TYR A 121 12.41 4.98 17.42
N LEU A 122 12.72 4.14 16.43
CA LEU A 122 12.72 2.68 16.60
C LEU A 122 13.86 2.20 17.49
N LEU A 123 15.06 2.75 17.35
CA LEU A 123 16.20 2.42 18.23
C LEU A 123 15.94 2.81 19.69
N GLN A 124 15.22 3.91 19.92
CA GLN A 124 14.89 4.36 21.29
C GLN A 124 13.82 3.50 21.95
N ASN A 125 12.89 2.94 21.19
CA ASN A 125 11.69 2.29 21.73
C ASN A 125 11.66 0.75 21.57
N ILE A 126 12.49 0.17 20.69
CA ILE A 126 12.56 -1.29 20.47
C ILE A 126 13.95 -1.77 20.93
N PRO A 127 14.06 -2.41 22.10
CA PRO A 127 15.33 -2.93 22.59
C PRO A 127 15.85 -4.05 21.68
N ASN A 128 17.17 -4.05 21.42
CA ASN A 128 17.87 -5.08 20.63
C ASN A 128 17.43 -5.23 19.16
N VAL A 129 16.75 -4.22 18.60
CA VAL A 129 16.34 -4.26 17.20
C VAL A 129 17.53 -4.23 16.25
N LYS A 130 17.62 -5.22 15.36
CA LYS A 130 18.57 -5.16 14.23
C LYS A 130 17.91 -4.40 13.09
N ILE A 131 18.38 -3.17 12.86
CA ILE A 131 18.00 -2.38 11.69
C ILE A 131 18.91 -2.78 10.53
N ILE A 132 18.30 -3.25 9.44
CA ILE A 132 18.98 -3.53 8.18
C ILE A 132 18.68 -2.35 7.25
N GLU A 133 19.75 -1.75 6.72
CA GLU A 133 19.74 -0.66 5.74
C GLU A 133 20.01 -1.20 4.33
#